data_AF-A0A821NGU0-F1
#
_entry.id   AF-A0A821NGU0-F1
#
_cell.length_a   1.000
_cell.length_b   1.000
_cell.length_c   1.000
_cell.angle_alpha   90.00
_cell.angle_beta   90.00
_cell.angle_gamma   90.00
#
_symmetry.space_group_name_H-M   'P 1'
#
loop_
_entity.id
_entity.type
_entity.pdbx_description
1 polymer ?
#
loop_
_entity_poly.entity_id
_entity_poly.type
_entity_poly.pdbx_seq_one_letter_code
_entity_poly.pdbx_strand_id
1 'polypeptide(L)'
;MPTKFQVFRGQGLSVEDFEKMQITKGGLMSFNNFLSTSRDREISFKNFALPATDNPNSVGILFIMNIDTAISMKSSTPFAEVSK
;
A
#
# COMPACT_ATOMS: atom_id res chain seq x y z
N MET A 1 -23.33 3.14 3.96
CA MET A 1 -21.87 3.07 4.18
C MET A 1 -21.18 3.69 2.97
N PRO A 2 -20.15 4.54 3.13
CA PRO A 2 -19.38 5.02 1.98
C PRO A 2 -18.84 3.82 1.20
N THR A 3 -19.04 3.81 -0.12
CA THR A 3 -18.58 2.72 -0.98
C THR A 3 -17.09 2.84 -1.32
N LYS A 4 -16.44 3.91 -0.85
CA LYS A 4 -15.02 4.19 -1.07
C LYS A 4 -14.36 4.65 0.21
N PHE A 5 -13.17 4.15 0.48
CA PHE A 5 -12.31 4.64 1.55
C PHE A 5 -10.85 4.60 1.14
N GLN A 6 -10.03 5.43 1.79
CA GLN A 6 -8.60 5.47 1.55
C GLN A 6 -7.86 4.71 2.64
N VAL A 7 -6.84 3.96 2.24
CA VAL A 7 -5.87 3.35 3.15
C VAL A 7 -4.47 3.63 2.66
N PHE A 8 -3.53 3.50 3.59
CA PHE A 8 -2.13 3.77 3.40
C PHE A 8 -1.31 2.53 3.72
N ARG A 9 -0.20 2.37 3.01
CA ARG A 9 0.81 1.35 3.28
C ARG A 9 2.19 1.94 3.08
N GLY A 10 3.02 1.87 4.11
CA GLY A 10 4.44 2.19 3.99
C GLY A 10 5.25 0.92 3.77
N GLN A 11 6.30 1.00 2.96
CA GLN A 11 7.32 -0.04 2.87
C GLN A 11 8.59 0.50 2.18
N GLY A 12 9.68 -0.23 2.34
CA GLY A 12 10.83 -0.10 1.44
C GLY A 12 10.59 -0.83 0.12
N LEU A 13 11.25 -0.33 -0.93
CA LEU A 13 11.44 -1.02 -2.20
C LEU A 13 12.91 -0.94 -2.58
N SER A 14 13.40 -1.95 -3.28
CA SER A 14 14.70 -1.82 -3.96
C SER A 14 14.63 -0.67 -4.96
N VAL A 15 15.77 -0.02 -5.23
CA VAL A 15 15.85 1.03 -6.26
C VAL A 15 15.39 0.49 -7.62
N GLU A 16 15.76 -0.75 -7.95
CA GLU A 16 15.38 -1.42 -9.19
C GLU A 16 13.86 -1.61 -9.32
N ASP A 17 13.19 -2.04 -8.25
CA ASP A 17 11.72 -2.20 -8.26
C ASP A 17 11.02 -0.85 -8.32
N PHE A 18 11.57 0.18 -7.66
CA PHE A 18 11.07 1.53 -7.78
C PHE A 18 11.16 2.05 -9.21
N GLU A 19 12.31 1.86 -9.89
CA GLU A 19 12.49 2.23 -11.30
C GLU A 19 11.52 1.48 -12.22
N LYS A 20 11.35 0.16 -12.02
CA LYS A 20 10.35 -0.64 -12.74
C LYS A 20 8.93 -0.09 -12.54
N MET A 21 8.59 0.36 -11.34
CA MET A 21 7.30 1.00 -11.08
C MET A 21 7.17 2.36 -11.78
N GLN A 22 8.25 3.14 -11.89
CA GLN A 22 8.23 4.42 -12.60
C GLN A 22 7.93 4.24 -14.09
N ILE A 23 8.48 3.21 -14.74
CA ILE A 23 8.25 2.93 -16.17
C ILE A 23 6.89 2.26 -16.44
N THR A 24 6.33 1.54 -15.45
CA THR A 24 5.03 0.85 -15.59
C THR A 24 3.85 1.65 -15.02
N LYS A 25 4.01 2.96 -14.82
CA LYS A 25 2.91 3.84 -14.37
C LYS A 25 1.66 3.68 -15.25
N GLY A 26 0.51 3.56 -14.59
CA GLY A 26 -0.78 3.27 -15.25
C GLY A 26 -1.05 1.77 -15.43
N GLY A 27 -0.06 0.91 -15.18
CA GLY A 27 -0.22 -0.54 -15.13
C GLY A 27 -0.85 -1.04 -13.83
N LEU A 28 -1.00 -2.37 -13.75
CA LEU A 28 -1.46 -3.07 -12.55
C LEU A 28 -0.28 -3.55 -11.71
N MET A 29 -0.46 -3.57 -10.39
CA MET A 29 0.51 -4.09 -9.43
C MET A 29 -0.12 -5.23 -8.64
N SER A 30 0.58 -6.36 -8.55
CA SER A 30 0.19 -7.47 -7.68
C SER A 30 1.09 -7.53 -6.45
N PHE A 31 0.49 -7.81 -5.31
CA PHE A 31 1.20 -8.16 -4.09
C PHE A 31 1.04 -9.67 -3.88
N ASN A 32 2.14 -10.41 -3.87
CA ASN A 32 2.11 -11.87 -3.67
C ASN A 32 2.01 -12.26 -2.19
N ASN A 33 1.56 -11.34 -1.33
CA ASN A 33 1.46 -11.49 0.12
C ASN A 33 0.22 -10.73 0.61
N PHE A 34 -0.19 -10.97 1.87
CA PHE A 34 -1.24 -10.17 2.50
C PHE A 34 -0.91 -8.67 2.54
N LEU A 35 -1.91 -7.84 2.27
CA LEU A 35 -1.81 -6.39 2.39
C LEU A 35 -2.12 -5.94 3.82
N SER A 36 -1.06 -5.54 4.54
CA SER A 36 -1.21 -4.74 5.76
C SER A 36 -1.31 -3.27 5.39
N THR A 37 -2.38 -2.61 5.83
CA THR A 37 -2.72 -1.21 5.52
C THR A 37 -3.34 -0.52 6.74
N SER A 38 -3.32 0.81 6.76
CA SER A 38 -3.90 1.64 7.83
C SER A 38 -4.81 2.72 7.25
N ARG A 39 -5.89 3.08 7.96
CA ARG A 39 -6.65 4.32 7.65
C ARG A 39 -5.93 5.58 8.13
N ASP A 40 -4.99 5.45 9.07
CA ASP A 40 -4.13 6.54 9.52
C ASP A 40 -2.84 6.57 8.69
N ARG A 41 -2.67 7.66 7.93
CA ARG A 41 -1.51 7.92 7.09
C ARG A 41 -0.22 7.93 7.88
N GLU A 42 -0.23 8.51 9.08
CA GLU A 42 0.98 8.73 9.87
C GLU A 42 1.55 7.43 10.38
N ILE A 43 0.70 6.45 10.73
CA ILE A 43 1.15 5.11 11.08
C ILE A 43 1.91 4.48 9.91
N SER A 44 1.35 4.50 8.70
CA SER A 44 2.01 3.94 7.52
C SER A 44 3.30 4.68 7.16
N PHE A 45 3.28 6.01 7.25
CA PHE A 45 4.44 6.83 6.90
C PHE A 45 5.58 6.67 7.91
N LYS A 46 5.34 7.00 9.19
CA LYS A 46 6.38 7.07 10.22
C LYS A 46 6.94 5.71 10.61
N ASN A 47 6.11 4.66 10.58
CA ASN A 47 6.54 3.35 11.11
C ASN A 47 7.03 2.39 10.02
N PHE A 48 6.73 2.64 8.74
CA PHE A 48 7.04 1.69 7.67
C PHE A 48 7.69 2.29 6.42
N ALA A 49 7.28 3.50 5.97
CA ALA A 49 7.90 4.14 4.81
C ALA A 49 9.20 4.87 5.18
N LEU A 50 9.15 5.71 6.22
CA LEU A 50 10.29 6.50 6.66
C LEU A 50 11.46 5.64 7.16
N PRO A 51 11.27 4.63 8.04
CA PRO A 51 12.40 3.82 8.50
C PRO A 51 13.07 3.02 7.38
N ALA A 52 12.36 2.77 6.28
CA ALA A 52 12.93 2.08 5.12
C ALA A 52 13.96 2.92 4.35
N THR A 53 14.08 4.23 4.63
CA THR A 53 15.13 5.09 4.06
C THR A 53 16.49 4.91 4.74
N ASP A 54 16.53 4.26 5.91
CA ASP A 54 17.78 3.99 6.62
C ASP A 54 18.63 2.93 5.89
N ASN A 55 18.03 2.17 4.97
CA ASN A 55 18.73 1.27 4.07
C ASN A 55 19.15 2.03 2.79
N PRO A 56 20.46 2.18 2.50
CA PRO A 56 20.95 2.97 1.37
C PRO A 56 20.55 2.42 0.00
N ASN A 57 20.17 1.14 -0.10
CA ASN A 57 19.74 0.50 -1.35
C ASN A 57 18.20 0.41 -1.46
N SER A 58 17.48 1.18 -0.64
CA SER A 58 16.04 1.16 -0.56
C SER A 58 15.46 2.56 -0.75
N VAL A 59 14.29 2.62 -1.38
CA VAL A 59 13.44 3.80 -1.44
C VAL A 59 12.26 3.58 -0.50
N GLY A 60 12.06 4.50 0.45
CA GLY A 60 10.87 4.51 1.28
C GLY A 60 9.65 4.96 0.49
N ILE A 61 8.62 4.12 0.40
CA ILE A 61 7.41 4.38 -0.38
C ILE A 61 6.19 4.38 0.53
N LEU A 62 5.34 5.41 0.34
CA LEU A 62 4.00 5.47 0.91
C LEU A 62 2.97 5.28 -0.21
N PHE A 63 2.37 4.09 -0.25
CA PHE A 63 1.24 3.81 -1.12
C PHE A 63 -0.03 4.47 -0.57
N ILE A 64 -0.75 5.17 -1.45
CA ILE A 64 -2.07 5.73 -1.20
C ILE A 64 -3.06 4.93 -2.05
N MET A 65 -3.93 4.17 -1.39
CA MET A 65 -4.84 3.24 -2.06
C MET A 65 -6.29 3.66 -1.82
N ASN A 66 -7.02 3.86 -2.91
CA ASN A 66 -8.46 4.10 -2.86
C ASN A 66 -9.19 2.78 -3.07
N ILE A 67 -9.83 2.29 -2.02
CA ILE A 67 -10.58 1.03 -2.04
C ILE A 67 -12.03 1.33 -2.40
N ASP A 68 -12.54 0.69 -3.45
CA ASP A 68 -13.96 0.67 -3.79
C ASP A 68 -14.57 -0.65 -3.31
N THR A 69 -15.41 -0.57 -2.28
CA THR A 69 -16.03 -1.75 -1.66
C THR A 69 -17.02 -2.44 -2.60
N ALA A 70 -17.59 -1.72 -3.57
CA ALA A 70 -18.52 -2.32 -4.53
C ALA A 70 -17.82 -3.32 -5.46
N ILE A 71 -16.53 -3.13 -5.71
CA ILE A 71 -15.71 -4.08 -6.47
C ILE A 71 -15.35 -5.28 -5.60
N SER A 72 -14.90 -5.05 -4.36
CA SER A 72 -14.49 -6.12 -3.44
C SER A 72 -15.65 -7.04 -3.04
N MET A 73 -16.85 -6.48 -2.90
CA MET A 73 -18.09 -7.25 -2.70
C MET A 73 -18.39 -8.18 -3.88
N LYS A 74 -18.03 -7.80 -5.11
CA LYS A 74 -18.23 -8.64 -6.31
C LYS A 74 -17.12 -9.69 -6.50
N SER A 75 -15.90 -9.39 -6.05
CA SER A 75 -14.73 -10.27 -6.24
C SER A 75 -14.55 -11.31 -5.13
N SER A 76 -15.37 -11.28 -4.08
CA SER A 76 -15.24 -12.15 -2.89
C SER A 76 -13.84 -12.11 -2.26
N THR A 77 -13.15 -10.98 -2.37
CA THR A 77 -11.80 -10.83 -1.82
C THR A 77 -11.88 -10.76 -0.29
N PRO A 78 -11.27 -11.70 0.46
CA PRO A 78 -11.32 -11.69 1.91
C PRO A 78 -10.53 -10.52 2.47
N PHE A 79 -11.08 -9.85 3.48
CA PHE A 79 -10.36 -8.85 4.27
C PHE A 79 -10.81 -8.91 5.73
N ALA A 80 -9.94 -8.44 6.64
CA ALA A 80 -10.24 -8.27 8.04
C ALA A 80 -9.94 -6.82 8.43
N GLU A 81 -10.89 -6.16 9.10
CA GLU A 81 -10.66 -4.87 9.75
C GLU A 81 -10.30 -5.14 11.22
N VAL A 82 -9.04 -4.90 11.57
CA VAL A 82 -8.58 -5.02 12.97
C VAL A 82 -8.68 -3.64 13.59
N SER A 83 -9.72 -3.43 14.40
CA SER A 83 -9.80 -2.26 15.27
C SER A 83 -9.04 -2.52 16.57
N LYS A 84 -8.59 -1.45 17.21
CA LYS A 84 -7.84 -1.49 18.47
C LYS A 84 -8.79 -1.43 19.66
#